data_AF-B7JS41-F1
#
_entry.id   AF-B7JS41-F1
#
_cell.length_a   1.000
_cell.length_b   1.000
_cell.length_c   1.000
_cell.angle_alpha   90.00
_cell.angle_beta   90.00
_cell.angle_gamma   90.00
#
_symmetry.space_group_name_H-M   'P 1'
#
loop_
_entity.id
_entity.type
_entity.pdbx_description
1 polymer ?
#
loop_
_entity_poly.entity_id
_entity_poly.type
_entity_poly.pdbx_seq_one_letter_code
_entity_poly.pdbx_strand_id
1 'polypeptide(L)'
;MSSAFIYSDDFRGYSFSPDHPFNQLRVTLTYDLLQKGGFISPSQIISPRMATDEEIAYIHTEEYINAVKRAGEGKLEKSIAMTYGLGTEDTPMFPNMHEASALLVGGTLTAVDAVLSGKVKHALNLGGGLHHGFRGKASGFCIYNDSSIAMKYIQKKYGLRVLYIDTDAHHGDGVQWSFYDDPNVCTISLHETGRYLFPGTGAVNERGQGNGYSYSFNVPLDAFTEDESFLDSYRTVVKEVAAYFKPDIILTQNGADAHYYDPLTHLCATMNIYREIPKLAREIANEYCEGRWIAVGGGGYDHWRVVPRAWALIWLEMNNIQNISGYLPPEWIDAWKGQAETELPLTWEDPNNMYKPIPRKPEIEEKNALTVAKSLEIIRNNMKKSLY
;
A
#
# COMPACT_ATOMS: atom_id res chain seq x y z
N MET A 1 7.40 22.93 5.82
CA MET A 1 7.80 21.51 5.88
C MET A 1 7.59 20.92 4.50
N SER A 2 8.49 20.06 4.02
CA SER A 2 8.27 19.35 2.75
C SER A 2 7.33 18.17 2.91
N SER A 3 7.33 17.53 4.08
CA SER A 3 6.67 16.23 4.30
C SER A 3 5.98 16.17 5.66
N ALA A 4 4.86 15.44 5.74
CA ALA A 4 4.13 15.16 6.99
C ALA A 4 4.03 13.65 7.25
N PHE A 5 4.17 13.25 8.50
CA PHE A 5 3.98 11.87 8.96
C PHE A 5 2.71 11.81 9.80
N ILE A 6 1.72 11.04 9.35
CA ILE A 6 0.45 10.89 10.05
C ILE A 6 0.57 9.75 11.06
N TYR A 7 0.40 10.05 12.34
CA TYR A 7 0.60 9.06 13.40
C TYR A 7 -0.25 9.31 14.65
N SER A 8 -0.77 8.23 15.21
CA SER A 8 -1.28 8.12 16.58
C SER A 8 -0.98 6.72 17.10
N ASP A 9 -0.71 6.60 18.41
CA ASP A 9 -0.63 5.29 19.07
C ASP A 9 -1.96 4.53 19.00
N ASP A 10 -3.08 5.25 18.81
CA ASP A 10 -4.43 4.68 18.65
C ASP A 10 -4.59 3.82 17.39
N PHE A 11 -3.67 3.90 16.41
CA PHE A 11 -3.66 2.97 15.28
C PHE A 11 -3.54 1.51 15.73
N ARG A 12 -2.96 1.25 16.90
CA ARG A 12 -2.90 -0.09 17.52
C ARG A 12 -4.29 -0.65 17.87
N GLY A 13 -5.33 0.19 17.91
CA GLY A 13 -6.70 -0.23 18.12
C GLY A 13 -7.26 -1.09 16.99
N TYR A 14 -6.70 -1.00 15.77
CA TYR A 14 -7.03 -1.92 14.68
C TYR A 14 -6.26 -3.22 14.89
N SER A 15 -6.86 -4.13 15.66
CA SER A 15 -6.21 -5.35 16.12
C SER A 15 -7.20 -6.50 16.15
N PHE A 16 -6.86 -7.59 15.46
CA PHE A 16 -7.67 -8.80 15.43
C PHE A 16 -7.39 -9.68 16.66
N SER A 17 -6.44 -10.60 16.57
CA SER A 17 -5.94 -11.40 17.70
C SER A 17 -4.41 -11.37 17.75
N PRO A 18 -3.78 -11.71 18.88
CA PRO A 18 -2.32 -11.77 18.98
C PRO A 18 -1.65 -12.72 17.97
N ASP A 19 -2.33 -13.80 17.62
CA ASP A 19 -1.84 -14.82 16.67
C ASP A 19 -2.18 -14.50 15.20
N HIS A 20 -2.92 -13.41 14.95
CA HIS A 20 -3.29 -13.02 13.59
C HIS A 20 -2.07 -12.37 12.90
N PRO A 21 -1.79 -12.70 11.62
CA PRO A 21 -0.59 -12.19 10.93
C PRO A 21 -0.55 -10.66 10.83
N PHE A 22 -1.71 -10.01 10.72
CA PHE A 22 -1.83 -8.56 10.73
C PHE A 22 -1.66 -7.97 12.14
N ASN A 23 -0.59 -7.19 12.35
CA ASN A 23 -0.31 -6.54 13.63
C ASN A 23 0.17 -5.09 13.45
N GLN A 24 -0.57 -4.12 14.01
CA GLN A 24 -0.25 -2.68 13.91
C GLN A 24 0.99 -2.25 14.69
N LEU A 25 1.59 -3.13 15.48
CA LEU A 25 2.92 -2.90 16.07
C LEU A 25 3.95 -2.49 15.00
N ARG A 26 3.80 -2.96 13.76
CA ARG A 26 4.61 -2.55 12.61
C ARG A 26 4.68 -1.03 12.37
N VAL A 27 3.59 -0.30 12.63
CA VAL A 27 3.55 1.17 12.52
C VAL A 27 4.34 1.80 13.67
N THR A 28 4.15 1.32 14.90
CA THR A 28 4.91 1.76 16.08
C THR A 28 6.41 1.52 15.90
N LEU A 29 6.81 0.34 15.42
CA LEU A 29 8.21 -0.03 15.20
C LEU A 29 8.88 0.87 14.17
N THR A 30 8.16 1.20 13.09
CA THR A 30 8.67 2.11 12.05
C THR A 30 8.82 3.53 12.59
N TYR A 31 7.80 4.05 13.27
CA TYR A 31 7.84 5.39 13.86
C TYR A 31 9.00 5.53 14.87
N ASP A 32 9.16 4.53 15.76
CA ASP A 32 10.24 4.51 16.74
C ASP A 32 11.62 4.39 16.08
N LEU A 33 11.76 3.62 14.98
CA LEU A 33 13.00 3.57 14.19
C LEU A 33 13.36 4.95 13.63
N LEU A 34 12.39 5.66 13.06
CA LEU A 34 12.59 7.01 12.55
C LEU A 34 12.96 8.00 13.66
N GLN A 35 12.30 7.88 14.82
CA GLN A 35 12.53 8.76 15.98
C GLN A 35 13.94 8.55 16.57
N LYS A 36 14.30 7.30 16.88
CA LYS A 36 15.61 6.95 17.46
C LYS A 36 16.76 7.13 16.46
N GLY A 37 16.48 7.03 15.17
CA GLY A 37 17.43 7.38 14.12
C GLY A 37 17.61 8.89 13.90
N GLY A 38 16.81 9.74 14.57
CA GLY A 38 16.85 11.18 14.37
C GLY A 38 16.35 11.64 13.00
N PHE A 39 15.59 10.80 12.29
CA PHE A 39 15.11 11.05 10.93
C PHE A 39 13.76 11.79 10.88
N ILE A 40 13.08 11.93 12.01
CA ILE A 40 11.79 12.61 12.12
C ILE A 40 11.80 13.56 13.32
N SER A 41 11.21 14.74 13.13
CA SER A 41 10.99 15.71 14.21
C SER A 41 9.52 15.77 14.62
N PRO A 42 9.21 16.15 15.88
CA PRO A 42 7.81 16.31 16.34
C PRO A 42 6.98 17.25 15.47
N SER A 43 7.62 18.25 14.87
CA SER A 43 6.98 19.24 14.02
C SER A 43 6.40 18.65 12.72
N GLN A 44 6.94 17.52 12.26
CA GLN A 44 6.49 16.83 11.04
C GLN A 44 5.34 15.85 11.30
N ILE A 45 4.99 15.62 12.56
CA ILE A 45 3.95 14.69 12.95
C ILE A 45 2.60 15.41 12.94
N ILE A 46 1.61 14.81 12.28
CA ILE A 46 0.22 15.29 12.32
C ILE A 46 -0.65 14.16 12.86
N SER A 47 -1.41 14.44 13.92
CA SER A 47 -2.35 13.46 14.44
C SER A 47 -3.49 13.21 13.44
N PRO A 48 -3.89 11.96 13.20
CA PRO A 48 -5.04 11.63 12.38
C PRO A 48 -6.32 12.16 13.04
N ARG A 49 -7.28 12.61 12.22
CA ARG A 49 -8.67 12.77 12.67
C ARG A 49 -9.43 11.45 12.46
N MET A 50 -10.60 11.34 13.08
CA MET A 50 -11.56 10.30 12.73
C MET A 50 -12.22 10.65 11.38
N ALA A 51 -12.39 9.67 10.49
CA ALA A 51 -13.25 9.84 9.30
C ALA A 51 -14.71 9.86 9.72
N THR A 52 -15.53 10.69 9.06
CA THR A 52 -16.98 10.67 9.29
C THR A 52 -17.63 9.52 8.51
N ASP A 53 -18.82 9.09 8.92
CA ASP A 53 -19.59 8.10 8.17
C ASP A 53 -19.85 8.56 6.73
N GLU A 54 -20.12 9.84 6.52
CA GLU A 54 -20.39 10.41 5.20
C GLU A 54 -19.18 10.28 4.27
N GLU A 55 -17.96 10.45 4.81
CA GLU A 55 -16.72 10.25 4.06
C GLU A 55 -16.49 8.77 3.76
N ILE A 56 -16.69 7.88 4.74
CA ILE A 56 -16.60 6.44 4.55
C ILE A 56 -17.62 5.96 3.49
N ALA A 57 -18.81 6.56 3.49
CA ALA A 57 -19.88 6.28 2.54
C ALA A 57 -19.59 6.73 1.10
N TYR A 58 -18.46 7.41 0.84
CA TYR A 58 -18.02 7.67 -0.54
C TYR A 58 -17.71 6.38 -1.30
N ILE A 59 -17.26 5.35 -0.57
CA ILE A 59 -17.02 4.01 -1.12
C ILE A 59 -17.99 3.02 -0.52
N HIS A 60 -18.09 2.94 0.80
CA HIS A 60 -18.84 1.87 1.45
C HIS A 60 -20.34 2.15 1.49
N THR A 61 -21.17 1.11 1.52
CA THR A 61 -22.62 1.30 1.71
C THR A 61 -22.95 1.58 3.18
N GLU A 62 -24.00 2.36 3.43
CA GLU A 62 -24.46 2.68 4.79
C GLU A 62 -24.82 1.41 5.58
N GLU A 63 -25.38 0.40 4.91
CA GLU A 63 -25.71 -0.89 5.53
C GLU A 63 -24.46 -1.61 6.04
N TYR A 64 -23.37 -1.59 5.25
CA TYR A 64 -22.11 -2.19 5.66
C TYR A 64 -21.46 -1.40 6.80
N ILE A 65 -21.47 -0.06 6.74
CA ILE A 65 -20.95 0.79 7.83
C ILE A 65 -21.69 0.48 9.14
N ASN A 66 -23.02 0.38 9.10
CA ASN A 66 -23.83 0.01 10.26
C ASN A 66 -23.55 -1.43 10.74
N ALA A 67 -23.28 -2.37 9.83
CA ALA A 67 -22.88 -3.73 10.20
C ALA A 67 -21.54 -3.72 10.97
N VAL A 68 -20.53 -2.99 10.50
CA VAL A 68 -19.24 -2.84 11.18
C VAL A 68 -19.39 -2.24 12.58
N LYS A 69 -20.22 -1.19 12.73
CA LYS A 69 -20.55 -0.61 14.05
C LYS A 69 -21.15 -1.63 15.00
N ARG A 70 -22.22 -2.30 14.56
CA ARG A 70 -22.90 -3.32 15.37
C ARG A 70 -22.00 -4.50 15.70
N ALA A 71 -21.09 -4.88 14.80
CA ALA A 71 -20.08 -5.90 15.05
C ALA A 71 -19.10 -5.47 16.15
N GLY A 72 -18.59 -4.25 16.09
CA GLY A 72 -17.72 -3.67 17.13
C GLY A 72 -18.39 -3.51 18.50
N GLU A 73 -19.71 -3.33 18.52
CA GLU A 73 -20.53 -3.29 19.74
C GLU A 73 -20.93 -4.68 20.26
N GLY A 74 -20.61 -5.76 19.55
CA GLY A 74 -21.07 -7.12 19.89
C GLY A 74 -22.58 -7.35 19.69
N LYS A 75 -23.24 -6.51 18.88
CA LYS A 75 -24.68 -6.53 18.60
C LYS A 75 -25.05 -7.09 17.22
N LEU A 76 -24.06 -7.53 16.44
CA LEU A 76 -24.27 -8.20 15.16
C LEU A 76 -24.14 -9.71 15.35
N GLU A 77 -25.17 -10.44 14.93
CA GLU A 77 -25.16 -11.90 14.97
C GLU A 77 -24.14 -12.43 13.94
N LYS A 78 -23.43 -13.52 14.28
CA LYS A 78 -22.28 -14.02 13.51
C LYS A 78 -22.66 -14.41 12.08
N SER A 79 -23.78 -15.10 11.87
CA SER A 79 -24.22 -15.49 10.52
C SER A 79 -24.51 -14.28 9.63
N ILE A 80 -25.05 -13.19 10.19
CA ILE A 80 -25.22 -11.91 9.48
C ILE A 80 -23.86 -11.25 9.25
N ALA A 81 -22.96 -11.22 10.24
CA ALA A 81 -21.62 -10.64 10.09
C ALA A 81 -20.84 -11.26 8.91
N MET A 82 -20.93 -12.59 8.77
CA MET A 82 -20.24 -13.32 7.70
C MET A 82 -20.71 -12.93 6.29
N THR A 83 -21.95 -12.46 6.10
CA THR A 83 -22.40 -11.98 4.77
C THR A 83 -21.69 -10.70 4.35
N TYR A 84 -21.23 -9.91 5.32
CA TYR A 84 -20.40 -8.72 5.14
C TYR A 84 -18.90 -9.03 5.21
N GLY A 85 -18.49 -10.30 5.23
CA GLY A 85 -17.10 -10.71 5.36
C GLY A 85 -16.50 -10.53 6.77
N LEU A 86 -17.33 -10.22 7.76
CA LEU A 86 -16.93 -10.00 9.14
C LEU A 86 -17.05 -11.29 9.96
N GLY A 87 -16.15 -11.48 10.92
CA GLY A 87 -16.15 -12.67 11.80
C GLY A 87 -15.66 -13.94 11.12
N THR A 88 -14.97 -13.79 9.98
CA THR A 88 -14.19 -14.84 9.32
C THR A 88 -12.85 -15.03 10.05
N GLU A 89 -12.09 -16.07 9.68
CA GLU A 89 -10.71 -16.24 10.19
C GLU A 89 -9.79 -15.10 9.72
N ASP A 90 -10.04 -14.60 8.51
CA ASP A 90 -9.31 -13.50 7.88
C ASP A 90 -9.68 -12.13 8.46
N THR A 91 -10.95 -11.83 8.66
CA THR A 91 -11.38 -10.56 9.28
C THR A 91 -12.24 -10.83 10.52
N PRO A 92 -11.63 -11.23 11.65
CA PRO A 92 -12.33 -11.40 12.92
C PRO A 92 -13.01 -10.10 13.38
N MET A 93 -14.14 -10.23 14.07
CA MET A 93 -14.76 -9.08 14.75
C MET A 93 -13.99 -8.78 16.04
N PHE A 94 -13.79 -7.50 16.33
CA PHE A 94 -13.17 -7.03 17.57
C PHE A 94 -13.87 -5.78 18.12
N PRO A 95 -13.78 -5.50 19.43
CA PRO A 95 -14.41 -4.33 20.03
C PRO A 95 -13.97 -3.02 19.37
N ASN A 96 -14.91 -2.11 19.13
CA ASN A 96 -14.66 -0.80 18.52
C ASN A 96 -14.00 -0.86 17.12
N MET A 97 -14.27 -1.92 16.36
CA MET A 97 -13.68 -2.08 15.02
C MET A 97 -14.06 -0.98 14.04
N HIS A 98 -15.23 -0.35 14.21
CA HIS A 98 -15.62 0.80 13.39
C HIS A 98 -14.69 1.98 13.65
N GLU A 99 -14.50 2.37 14.91
CA GLU A 99 -13.67 3.50 15.34
C GLU A 99 -12.22 3.28 14.95
N ALA A 100 -11.70 2.07 15.18
CA ALA A 100 -10.34 1.70 14.76
C ALA A 100 -10.15 1.83 13.25
N SER A 101 -11.10 1.32 12.45
CA SER A 101 -11.05 1.41 10.98
C SER A 101 -11.21 2.84 10.47
N ALA A 102 -12.15 3.60 11.05
CA ALA A 102 -12.42 4.98 10.70
C ALA A 102 -11.24 5.91 11.04
N LEU A 103 -10.44 5.57 12.05
CA LEU A 103 -9.22 6.32 12.38
C LEU A 103 -8.14 6.13 11.30
N LEU A 104 -7.98 4.92 10.77
CA LEU A 104 -7.04 4.66 9.66
C LEU A 104 -7.46 5.43 8.40
N VAL A 105 -8.76 5.41 8.06
CA VAL A 105 -9.32 6.20 6.96
C VAL A 105 -9.08 7.69 7.19
N GLY A 106 -9.37 8.19 8.39
CA GLY A 106 -9.21 9.60 8.71
C GLY A 106 -7.74 10.03 8.73
N GLY A 107 -6.81 9.12 9.03
CA GLY A 107 -5.38 9.33 8.83
C GLY A 107 -5.01 9.56 7.37
N THR A 108 -5.53 8.73 6.45
CA THR A 108 -5.29 8.90 5.01
C THR A 108 -5.93 10.20 4.50
N LEU A 109 -7.14 10.57 4.97
CA LEU A 109 -7.75 11.86 4.64
C LEU A 109 -6.98 13.06 5.22
N THR A 110 -6.37 12.91 6.40
CA THR A 110 -5.49 13.93 6.98
C THR A 110 -4.25 14.15 6.11
N ALA A 111 -3.67 13.07 5.55
CA ALA A 111 -2.58 13.15 4.59
C ALA A 111 -3.00 13.90 3.31
N VAL A 112 -4.19 13.58 2.77
CA VAL A 112 -4.78 14.27 1.62
C VAL A 112 -4.89 15.77 1.87
N ASP A 113 -5.52 16.18 2.97
CA ASP A 113 -5.72 17.58 3.29
C ASP A 113 -4.39 18.32 3.54
N ALA A 114 -3.39 17.67 4.15
CA ALA A 114 -2.07 18.26 4.35
C ALA A 114 -1.36 18.56 3.01
N VAL A 115 -1.45 17.65 2.03
CA VAL A 115 -0.85 17.85 0.70
C VAL A 115 -1.64 18.88 -0.13
N LEU A 116 -2.96 18.73 -0.21
CA LEU A 116 -3.78 19.54 -1.11
C LEU A 116 -4.10 20.94 -0.59
N SER A 117 -3.94 21.19 0.72
CA SER A 117 -3.91 22.56 1.27
C SER A 117 -2.58 23.28 1.03
N GLY A 118 -1.56 22.58 0.51
CA GLY A 118 -0.21 23.12 0.31
C GLY A 118 0.64 23.21 1.58
N LYS A 119 0.19 22.64 2.71
CA LYS A 119 0.98 22.61 3.96
C LYS A 119 2.28 21.83 3.80
N VAL A 120 2.24 20.74 3.02
CA VAL A 120 3.37 19.88 2.66
C VAL A 120 3.25 19.43 1.19
N LYS A 121 4.35 18.94 0.60
CA LYS A 121 4.34 18.29 -0.72
C LYS A 121 4.07 16.79 -0.62
N HIS A 122 4.55 16.18 0.45
CA HIS A 122 4.44 14.73 0.67
C HIS A 122 3.76 14.44 2.00
N ALA A 123 2.97 13.36 2.08
CA ALA A 123 2.43 12.88 3.34
C ALA A 123 2.44 11.34 3.40
N LEU A 124 2.79 10.80 4.56
CA LEU A 124 2.90 9.36 4.81
C LEU A 124 1.95 8.95 5.95
N ASN A 125 1.03 8.02 5.68
CA ASN A 125 0.16 7.39 6.67
C ASN A 125 0.36 5.86 6.67
N LEU A 126 1.23 5.35 7.54
CA LEU A 126 1.55 3.92 7.60
C LEU A 126 0.43 3.06 8.21
N GLY A 127 -0.56 3.68 8.87
CA GLY A 127 -1.72 2.95 9.37
C GLY A 127 -2.69 2.51 8.26
N GLY A 128 -2.68 3.18 7.11
CA GLY A 128 -3.57 2.90 5.97
C GLY A 128 -2.99 1.91 4.96
N GLY A 129 -3.58 1.88 3.76
CA GLY A 129 -3.19 0.96 2.67
C GLY A 129 -3.98 -0.35 2.66
N LEU A 130 -5.15 -0.37 3.30
CA LEU A 130 -6.03 -1.52 3.39
C LEU A 130 -6.84 -1.68 2.10
N HIS A 131 -6.20 -2.23 1.07
CA HIS A 131 -6.65 -2.19 -0.32
C HIS A 131 -7.72 -3.22 -0.73
N HIS A 132 -8.01 -4.23 0.11
CA HIS A 132 -8.94 -5.32 -0.22
C HIS A 132 -10.40 -5.04 0.15
N GLY A 133 -10.68 -3.97 0.92
CA GLY A 133 -12.04 -3.67 1.37
C GLY A 133 -12.96 -3.36 0.18
N PHE A 134 -14.09 -4.07 0.08
CA PHE A 134 -15.09 -3.87 -0.97
C PHE A 134 -16.22 -2.95 -0.50
N ARG A 135 -17.00 -2.43 -1.46
CA ARG A 135 -18.14 -1.52 -1.25
C ARG A 135 -19.06 -1.93 -0.09
N GLY A 136 -19.34 -3.21 0.06
CA GLY A 136 -20.23 -3.71 1.12
C GLY A 136 -19.68 -4.93 1.85
N LYS A 137 -18.37 -5.14 1.86
CA LYS A 137 -17.78 -6.38 2.39
C LYS A 137 -16.32 -6.19 2.80
N ALA A 138 -15.97 -6.70 3.98
CA ALA A 138 -14.56 -6.85 4.40
C ALA A 138 -13.89 -8.02 3.67
N SER A 139 -12.59 -7.90 3.41
CA SER A 139 -11.81 -8.92 2.73
C SER A 139 -10.32 -8.70 2.98
N GLY A 140 -9.52 -9.76 3.08
CA GLY A 140 -8.06 -9.69 3.15
C GLY A 140 -7.58 -8.75 4.26
N PHE A 141 -8.09 -8.95 5.48
CA PHE A 141 -7.81 -8.11 6.66
C PHE A 141 -8.35 -6.67 6.58
N CYS A 142 -9.00 -6.27 5.50
CA CYS A 142 -9.41 -4.87 5.24
C CYS A 142 -10.90 -4.67 5.51
N ILE A 143 -11.22 -3.85 6.53
CA ILE A 143 -12.60 -3.45 6.85
C ILE A 143 -13.03 -2.26 5.97
N TYR A 144 -12.34 -1.13 6.08
CA TYR A 144 -12.56 0.03 5.20
C TYR A 144 -11.37 0.25 4.27
N ASN A 145 -11.68 0.59 3.01
CA ASN A 145 -10.69 0.85 1.98
C ASN A 145 -10.29 2.32 1.99
N ASP A 146 -9.33 2.66 2.84
CA ASP A 146 -8.89 4.04 3.05
C ASP A 146 -8.34 4.70 1.78
N SER A 147 -7.63 3.92 0.94
CA SER A 147 -7.09 4.41 -0.33
C SER A 147 -8.21 4.79 -1.31
N SER A 148 -9.25 3.96 -1.41
CA SER A 148 -10.39 4.25 -2.28
C SER A 148 -11.21 5.44 -1.77
N ILE A 149 -11.43 5.52 -0.46
CA ILE A 149 -12.12 6.67 0.16
C ILE A 149 -11.33 7.95 -0.09
N ALA A 150 -10.01 7.92 0.08
CA ALA A 150 -9.14 9.06 -0.17
C ALA A 150 -9.19 9.52 -1.64
N MET A 151 -9.16 8.59 -2.60
CA MET A 151 -9.28 8.96 -4.02
C MET A 151 -10.65 9.56 -4.36
N LYS A 152 -11.75 9.01 -3.84
CA LYS A 152 -13.07 9.64 -4.01
C LYS A 152 -13.17 11.00 -3.32
N TYR A 153 -12.54 11.16 -2.16
CA TYR A 153 -12.45 12.44 -1.45
C TYR A 153 -11.70 13.49 -2.29
N ILE A 154 -10.56 13.10 -2.88
CA ILE A 154 -9.77 13.94 -3.79
C ILE A 154 -10.63 14.38 -4.99
N GLN A 155 -11.31 13.44 -5.66
CA GLN A 155 -12.17 13.76 -6.80
C GLN A 155 -13.32 14.71 -6.42
N LYS A 156 -14.01 14.44 -5.31
CA LYS A 156 -15.18 15.24 -4.90
C LYS A 156 -14.81 16.65 -4.46
N LYS A 157 -13.71 16.80 -3.72
CA LYS A 157 -13.33 18.08 -3.11
C LYS A 157 -12.44 18.94 -4.02
N TYR A 158 -11.62 18.31 -4.86
CA TYR A 158 -10.58 18.99 -5.64
C TYR A 158 -10.67 18.72 -7.15
N GLY A 159 -11.46 17.75 -7.61
CA GLY A 159 -11.63 17.45 -9.03
C GLY A 159 -10.38 16.92 -9.72
N LEU A 160 -9.43 16.36 -8.95
CA LEU A 160 -8.12 15.91 -9.45
C LEU A 160 -8.16 14.45 -9.92
N ARG A 161 -7.30 14.15 -10.90
CA ARG A 161 -7.05 12.80 -11.39
C ARG A 161 -5.95 12.13 -10.56
N VAL A 162 -6.22 10.92 -10.10
CA VAL A 162 -5.32 10.20 -9.19
C VAL A 162 -4.71 8.99 -9.88
N LEU A 163 -3.39 8.88 -9.81
CA LEU A 163 -2.69 7.63 -10.13
C LEU A 163 -2.44 6.87 -8.82
N TYR A 164 -3.06 5.70 -8.70
CA TYR A 164 -2.83 4.75 -7.62
C TYR A 164 -1.76 3.75 -8.04
N ILE A 165 -0.70 3.63 -7.24
CA ILE A 165 0.40 2.70 -7.49
C ILE A 165 0.48 1.75 -6.30
N ASP A 166 0.28 0.46 -6.55
CA ASP A 166 0.24 -0.58 -5.55
C ASP A 166 1.38 -1.58 -5.78
N THR A 167 2.27 -1.69 -4.79
CA THR A 167 3.39 -2.62 -4.79
C THR A 167 3.26 -3.70 -3.70
N ASP A 168 2.08 -3.83 -3.09
CA ASP A 168 1.74 -4.99 -2.28
C ASP A 168 1.85 -6.27 -3.12
N ALA A 169 2.30 -7.35 -2.51
CA ALA A 169 2.39 -8.62 -3.20
C ALA A 169 1.02 -9.21 -3.54
N HIS A 170 -0.06 -8.75 -2.88
CA HIS A 170 -1.44 -9.11 -3.21
C HIS A 170 -2.04 -8.09 -4.18
N HIS A 171 -2.89 -8.56 -5.10
CA HIS A 171 -3.59 -7.65 -5.99
C HIS A 171 -4.54 -6.73 -5.20
N GLY A 172 -4.42 -5.42 -5.40
CA GLY A 172 -5.30 -4.38 -4.83
C GLY A 172 -6.72 -4.37 -5.42
N ASP A 173 -7.42 -5.50 -5.30
CA ASP A 173 -8.72 -5.77 -5.90
C ASP A 173 -9.81 -4.80 -5.43
N GLY A 174 -9.92 -4.52 -4.14
CA GLY A 174 -10.90 -3.59 -3.59
C GLY A 174 -10.76 -2.19 -4.20
N VAL A 175 -9.52 -1.74 -4.42
CA VAL A 175 -9.24 -0.47 -5.11
C VAL A 175 -9.59 -0.57 -6.59
N GLN A 176 -9.12 -1.61 -7.30
CA GLN A 176 -9.43 -1.82 -8.71
C GLN A 176 -10.94 -1.75 -8.97
N TRP A 177 -11.73 -2.53 -8.21
CA TRP A 177 -13.16 -2.63 -8.43
C TRP A 177 -13.92 -1.35 -8.05
N SER A 178 -13.37 -0.54 -7.15
CA SER A 178 -13.95 0.75 -6.77
C SER A 178 -13.91 1.80 -7.88
N PHE A 179 -12.98 1.66 -8.83
CA PHE A 179 -12.74 2.64 -9.90
C PHE A 179 -12.70 2.02 -11.30
N TYR A 180 -13.17 0.78 -11.45
CA TYR A 180 -13.04 0.00 -12.69
C TYR A 180 -13.68 0.68 -13.91
N ASP A 181 -14.65 1.57 -13.69
CA ASP A 181 -15.33 2.36 -14.72
C ASP A 181 -15.01 3.87 -14.71
N ASP A 182 -14.07 4.31 -13.86
CA ASP A 182 -13.75 5.72 -13.64
C ASP A 182 -12.52 6.17 -14.47
N PRO A 183 -12.67 7.10 -15.43
CA PRO A 183 -11.55 7.59 -16.24
C PRO A 183 -10.59 8.52 -15.50
N ASN A 184 -10.95 8.97 -14.29
CA ASN A 184 -10.17 9.93 -13.50
C ASN A 184 -9.36 9.27 -12.39
N VAL A 185 -9.41 7.95 -12.27
CA VAL A 185 -8.48 7.16 -11.44
C VAL A 185 -7.82 6.11 -12.32
N CYS A 186 -6.49 6.04 -12.24
CA CYS A 186 -5.74 4.99 -12.90
C CYS A 186 -5.08 4.12 -11.83
N THR A 187 -5.26 2.80 -11.91
CA THR A 187 -4.68 1.85 -10.96
C THR A 187 -3.54 1.08 -11.63
N ILE A 188 -2.40 1.01 -10.94
CA ILE A 188 -1.31 0.10 -11.24
C ILE A 188 -1.18 -0.84 -10.04
N SER A 189 -1.17 -2.14 -10.28
CA SER A 189 -0.86 -3.13 -9.24
C SER A 189 0.18 -4.12 -9.74
N LEU A 190 1.32 -4.19 -9.04
CA LEU A 190 2.34 -5.21 -9.22
C LEU A 190 2.25 -6.19 -8.06
N HIS A 191 1.80 -7.39 -8.35
CA HIS A 191 1.46 -8.40 -7.34
C HIS A 191 1.89 -9.79 -7.81
N GLU A 192 2.06 -10.72 -6.89
CA GLU A 192 2.20 -12.13 -7.25
C GLU A 192 0.90 -12.62 -7.90
N THR A 193 1.04 -13.45 -8.92
CA THR A 193 -0.09 -13.98 -9.68
C THR A 193 -1.14 -14.66 -8.78
N GLY A 194 -2.40 -14.23 -8.92
CA GLY A 194 -3.54 -14.82 -8.23
C GLY A 194 -3.85 -16.29 -8.59
N ARG A 195 -3.05 -16.93 -9.45
CA ARG A 195 -3.19 -18.37 -9.73
C ARG A 195 -2.99 -19.22 -8.47
N TYR A 196 -2.16 -18.74 -7.54
CA TYR A 196 -1.81 -19.45 -6.31
C TYR A 196 -1.97 -18.59 -5.06
N LEU A 197 -1.98 -17.27 -5.20
CA LEU A 197 -2.10 -16.33 -4.09
C LEU A 197 -3.50 -15.68 -4.03
N PHE A 198 -3.94 -15.33 -2.83
CA PHE A 198 -5.08 -14.43 -2.66
C PHE A 198 -4.83 -13.10 -3.40
N PRO A 199 -5.85 -12.42 -3.97
CA PRO A 199 -7.29 -12.72 -3.97
C PRO A 199 -7.78 -13.57 -5.16
N GLY A 200 -6.89 -14.05 -6.03
CA GLY A 200 -7.30 -14.78 -7.23
C GLY A 200 -7.80 -13.92 -8.40
N THR A 201 -7.62 -12.60 -8.31
CA THR A 201 -7.90 -11.62 -9.39
C THR A 201 -6.61 -10.91 -9.82
N GLY A 202 -6.69 -9.86 -10.65
CA GLY A 202 -5.51 -9.11 -11.09
C GLY A 202 -4.90 -9.68 -12.37
N ALA A 203 -5.70 -10.33 -13.21
CA ALA A 203 -5.22 -10.81 -14.49
C ALA A 203 -4.87 -9.63 -15.43
N VAL A 204 -3.86 -9.81 -16.28
CA VAL A 204 -3.38 -8.78 -17.23
C VAL A 204 -4.44 -8.26 -18.22
N ASN A 205 -5.53 -9.01 -18.40
CA ASN A 205 -6.68 -8.65 -19.25
C ASN A 205 -7.80 -7.91 -18.50
N GLU A 206 -7.71 -7.77 -17.18
CA GLU A 206 -8.59 -6.91 -16.38
C GLU A 206 -8.15 -5.45 -16.54
N ARG A 207 -8.71 -4.75 -17.54
CA ARG A 207 -8.22 -3.44 -18.03
C ARG A 207 -9.19 -2.28 -17.75
N GLY A 208 -10.10 -2.44 -16.80
CA GLY A 208 -11.22 -1.52 -16.60
C GLY A 208 -12.41 -1.82 -17.52
N GLN A 209 -13.45 -1.00 -17.42
CA GLN A 209 -14.68 -1.11 -18.21
C GLN A 209 -15.27 0.28 -18.52
N GLY A 210 -16.16 0.37 -19.50
CA GLY A 210 -16.83 1.63 -19.83
C GLY A 210 -15.83 2.76 -20.06
N ASN A 211 -16.00 3.89 -19.35
CA ASN A 211 -15.09 5.04 -19.43
C ASN A 211 -13.73 4.77 -18.74
N GLY A 212 -13.68 3.85 -17.79
CA GLY A 212 -12.46 3.41 -17.10
C GLY A 212 -11.61 2.41 -17.89
N TYR A 213 -12.06 1.99 -19.07
CA TYR A 213 -11.28 1.07 -19.91
C TYR A 213 -9.94 1.70 -20.30
N SER A 214 -8.85 0.94 -20.14
CA SER A 214 -7.45 1.38 -20.27
C SER A 214 -6.90 2.20 -19.10
N TYR A 215 -7.56 2.16 -17.93
CA TYR A 215 -7.08 2.79 -16.70
C TYR A 215 -6.92 1.82 -15.51
N SER A 216 -7.01 0.50 -15.75
CA SER A 216 -6.49 -0.50 -14.80
C SER A 216 -5.35 -1.29 -15.44
N PHE A 217 -4.21 -1.31 -14.77
CA PHE A 217 -2.98 -1.97 -15.22
C PHE A 217 -2.51 -2.97 -14.17
N ASN A 218 -2.77 -4.24 -14.44
CA ASN A 218 -2.29 -5.35 -13.61
C ASN A 218 -1.01 -5.96 -14.16
N VAL A 219 -0.07 -6.22 -13.26
CA VAL A 219 1.21 -6.86 -13.53
C VAL A 219 1.36 -8.08 -12.62
N PRO A 220 0.68 -9.20 -12.92
CA PRO A 220 0.83 -10.44 -12.16
C PRO A 220 2.23 -11.05 -12.40
N LEU A 221 3.09 -10.91 -11.41
CA LEU A 221 4.44 -11.46 -11.35
C LEU A 221 4.40 -12.95 -10.99
N ASP A 222 5.35 -13.74 -11.51
CA ASP A 222 5.46 -15.14 -11.09
C ASP A 222 5.99 -15.24 -9.65
N ALA A 223 5.59 -16.30 -8.94
CA ALA A 223 6.20 -16.64 -7.66
C ALA A 223 7.73 -16.74 -7.80
N PHE A 224 8.46 -16.39 -6.73
CA PHE A 224 9.92 -16.34 -6.69
C PHE A 224 10.57 -15.27 -7.58
N THR A 225 9.81 -14.25 -7.98
CA THR A 225 10.38 -13.05 -8.63
C THR A 225 11.37 -12.35 -7.69
N GLU A 226 12.58 -12.07 -8.19
CA GLU A 226 13.67 -11.39 -7.47
C GLU A 226 13.73 -9.90 -7.85
N ASP A 227 14.62 -9.15 -7.17
CA ASP A 227 14.75 -7.69 -7.24
C ASP A 227 14.84 -7.14 -8.67
N GLU A 228 15.70 -7.71 -9.52
CA GLU A 228 15.94 -7.16 -10.86
C GLU A 228 14.66 -7.19 -11.72
N SER A 229 14.00 -8.35 -11.78
CA SER A 229 12.78 -8.54 -12.55
C SER A 229 11.61 -7.71 -12.00
N PHE A 230 11.51 -7.59 -10.67
CA PHE A 230 10.52 -6.72 -10.03
C PHE A 230 10.75 -5.26 -10.41
N LEU A 231 11.98 -4.77 -10.28
CA LEU A 231 12.32 -3.36 -10.52
C LEU A 231 12.21 -2.98 -12.00
N ASP A 232 12.61 -3.85 -12.91
CA ASP A 232 12.42 -3.62 -14.35
C ASP A 232 10.93 -3.52 -14.71
N SER A 233 10.11 -4.41 -14.13
CA SER A 233 8.65 -4.38 -14.31
C SER A 233 8.05 -3.10 -13.74
N TYR A 234 8.41 -2.75 -12.50
CA TYR A 234 7.95 -1.56 -11.80
C TYR A 234 8.30 -0.27 -12.54
N ARG A 235 9.59 -0.09 -12.90
CA ARG A 235 10.06 1.12 -13.59
C ARG A 235 9.39 1.29 -14.94
N THR A 236 9.28 0.21 -15.72
CA THR A 236 8.70 0.28 -17.06
C THR A 236 7.22 0.64 -17.00
N VAL A 237 6.45 -0.07 -16.16
CA VAL A 237 4.99 0.13 -16.10
C VAL A 237 4.65 1.48 -15.51
N VAL A 238 5.26 1.87 -14.38
CA VAL A 238 4.94 3.14 -13.72
C VAL A 238 5.28 4.34 -14.61
N LYS A 239 6.43 4.33 -15.31
CA LYS A 239 6.79 5.43 -16.21
C LYS A 239 5.87 5.54 -17.42
N GLU A 240 5.59 4.43 -18.11
CA GLU A 240 4.73 4.45 -19.30
C GLU A 240 3.27 4.81 -18.93
N VAL A 241 2.74 4.29 -17.82
CA VAL A 241 1.38 4.60 -17.36
C VAL A 241 1.28 6.03 -16.86
N ALA A 242 2.25 6.55 -16.10
CA ALA A 242 2.22 7.94 -15.65
C ALA A 242 2.29 8.92 -16.84
N ALA A 243 3.12 8.66 -17.85
CA ALA A 243 3.20 9.47 -19.06
C ALA A 243 1.90 9.43 -19.89
N TYR A 244 1.25 8.26 -19.95
CA TYR A 244 -0.05 8.08 -20.60
C TYR A 244 -1.18 8.78 -19.86
N PHE A 245 -1.27 8.54 -18.54
CA PHE A 245 -2.37 9.03 -17.72
C PHE A 245 -2.23 10.51 -17.38
N LYS A 246 -1.02 11.02 -17.11
CA LYS A 246 -0.75 12.40 -16.65
C LYS A 246 -1.55 12.75 -15.37
N PRO A 247 -1.19 12.16 -14.23
CA PRO A 247 -1.91 12.38 -12.96
C PRO A 247 -1.67 13.78 -12.38
N ASP A 248 -2.65 14.30 -11.64
CA ASP A 248 -2.51 15.52 -10.85
C ASP A 248 -1.92 15.26 -9.45
N ILE A 249 -2.02 14.01 -8.99
CA ILE A 249 -1.51 13.51 -7.71
C ILE A 249 -1.31 12.00 -7.78
N ILE A 250 -0.29 11.49 -7.08
CA ILE A 250 -0.11 10.04 -6.88
C ILE A 250 -0.47 9.64 -5.44
N LEU A 251 -1.11 8.47 -5.32
CA LEU A 251 -1.31 7.76 -4.06
C LEU A 251 -0.61 6.40 -4.17
N THR A 252 0.42 6.17 -3.37
CA THR A 252 1.17 4.91 -3.38
C THR A 252 0.79 4.04 -2.18
N GLN A 253 0.41 2.80 -2.43
CA GLN A 253 0.37 1.75 -1.43
C GLN A 253 1.73 1.06 -1.42
N ASN A 254 2.32 0.89 -0.23
CA ASN A 254 3.68 0.41 -0.05
C ASN A 254 3.69 -0.81 0.88
N GLY A 255 2.93 -1.85 0.52
CA GLY A 255 3.02 -3.16 1.15
C GLY A 255 4.46 -3.66 1.17
N ALA A 256 4.85 -4.30 2.27
CA ALA A 256 6.19 -4.84 2.49
C ALA A 256 6.23 -6.38 2.44
N ASP A 257 5.17 -7.00 1.93
CA ASP A 257 5.00 -8.44 1.86
C ASP A 257 5.58 -9.09 0.61
N ALA A 258 6.12 -8.31 -0.33
CA ALA A 258 6.93 -8.84 -1.44
C ALA A 258 8.32 -9.32 -0.98
N HIS A 259 8.72 -9.01 0.27
CA HIS A 259 10.02 -9.34 0.80
C HIS A 259 10.13 -10.85 1.10
N TYR A 260 11.30 -11.45 0.86
CA TYR A 260 11.53 -12.89 1.04
C TYR A 260 11.19 -13.45 2.43
N TYR A 261 11.39 -12.66 3.49
CA TYR A 261 11.03 -13.05 4.85
C TYR A 261 9.54 -12.97 5.18
N ASP A 262 8.73 -12.37 4.30
CA ASP A 262 7.30 -12.31 4.55
C ASP A 262 6.68 -13.72 4.50
N PRO A 263 5.85 -14.09 5.49
CA PRO A 263 5.30 -15.44 5.59
C PRO A 263 4.12 -15.71 4.63
N LEU A 264 3.55 -14.68 4.00
CA LEU A 264 2.28 -14.83 3.27
C LEU A 264 2.44 -14.89 1.74
N THR A 265 3.63 -14.67 1.21
CA THR A 265 3.87 -14.58 -0.25
C THR A 265 5.06 -15.43 -0.66
N HIS A 266 5.29 -15.58 -1.96
CA HIS A 266 6.41 -16.35 -2.50
C HIS A 266 7.40 -15.49 -3.29
N LEU A 267 7.23 -14.15 -3.27
CA LEU A 267 8.19 -13.24 -3.88
C LEU A 267 9.52 -13.29 -3.12
N CYS A 268 10.61 -13.09 -3.85
CA CYS A 268 11.98 -13.22 -3.31
C CYS A 268 12.68 -11.86 -3.34
N ALA A 269 11.95 -10.77 -3.07
CA ALA A 269 12.54 -9.45 -3.04
C ALA A 269 13.31 -9.19 -1.73
N THR A 270 14.20 -8.21 -1.78
CA THR A 270 15.01 -7.75 -0.65
C THR A 270 14.76 -6.26 -0.38
N MET A 271 15.43 -5.71 0.64
CA MET A 271 15.48 -4.27 0.92
C MET A 271 15.92 -3.40 -0.28
N ASN A 272 16.49 -3.98 -1.34
CA ASN A 272 16.80 -3.26 -2.57
C ASN A 272 15.55 -2.70 -3.25
N ILE A 273 14.45 -3.46 -3.35
CA ILE A 273 13.23 -2.94 -4.01
C ILE A 273 12.65 -1.76 -3.21
N TYR A 274 12.62 -1.88 -1.89
CA TYR A 274 12.07 -0.86 -0.99
C TYR A 274 12.91 0.42 -0.96
N ARG A 275 14.17 0.35 -1.39
CA ARG A 275 15.04 1.51 -1.59
C ARG A 275 14.75 2.24 -2.91
N GLU A 276 14.30 1.52 -3.93
CA GLU A 276 14.10 2.06 -5.28
C GLU A 276 12.66 2.48 -5.57
N ILE A 277 11.67 1.78 -5.00
CA ILE A 277 10.24 2.11 -5.10
C ILE A 277 9.96 3.59 -4.78
N PRO A 278 10.33 4.12 -3.60
CA PRO A 278 10.00 5.49 -3.25
C PRO A 278 10.73 6.53 -4.12
N LYS A 279 11.89 6.19 -4.70
CA LYS A 279 12.62 7.10 -5.61
C LYS A 279 11.82 7.35 -6.88
N LEU A 280 11.27 6.30 -7.49
CA LEU A 280 10.44 6.44 -8.67
C LEU A 280 9.12 7.14 -8.34
N ALA A 281 8.50 6.83 -7.19
CA ALA A 281 7.30 7.55 -6.75
C ALA A 281 7.55 9.07 -6.67
N ARG A 282 8.66 9.48 -6.06
CA ARG A 282 9.07 10.89 -5.99
C ARG A 282 9.37 11.50 -7.36
N GLU A 283 10.03 10.74 -8.26
CA GLU A 283 10.27 11.15 -9.65
C GLU A 283 8.94 11.48 -10.36
N ILE A 284 7.97 10.54 -10.32
CA ILE A 284 6.64 10.73 -10.93
C ILE A 284 5.88 11.89 -10.30
N ALA A 285 5.90 12.00 -8.96
CA ALA A 285 5.21 13.09 -8.27
C ALA A 285 5.78 14.46 -8.68
N ASN A 286 7.10 14.58 -8.82
CA ASN A 286 7.73 15.83 -9.24
C ASN A 286 7.46 16.16 -10.71
N GLU A 287 7.47 15.16 -11.59
CA GLU A 287 7.30 15.33 -13.02
C GLU A 287 5.86 15.69 -13.40
N TYR A 288 4.87 15.00 -12.82
CA TYR A 288 3.47 15.13 -13.24
C TYR A 288 2.58 15.86 -12.22
N CYS A 289 2.92 15.83 -10.93
CA CYS A 289 1.99 16.20 -9.86
C CYS A 289 2.45 17.42 -9.04
N GLU A 290 3.39 18.23 -9.54
CA GLU A 290 3.98 19.36 -8.81
C GLU A 290 4.55 18.96 -7.42
N GLY A 291 5.02 17.72 -7.30
CA GLY A 291 5.51 17.10 -6.07
C GLY A 291 4.42 16.56 -5.13
N ARG A 292 3.14 16.57 -5.50
CA ARG A 292 2.05 16.04 -4.65
C ARG A 292 2.10 14.52 -4.59
N TRP A 293 2.44 13.99 -3.41
CA TRP A 293 2.55 12.55 -3.17
C TRP A 293 1.95 12.18 -1.81
N ILE A 294 0.99 11.25 -1.83
CA ILE A 294 0.46 10.62 -0.62
C ILE A 294 0.92 9.16 -0.63
N ALA A 295 1.51 8.71 0.47
CA ALA A 295 1.89 7.32 0.65
C ALA A 295 1.14 6.72 1.84
N VAL A 296 0.71 5.48 1.68
CA VAL A 296 0.16 4.65 2.75
C VAL A 296 1.01 3.41 2.94
N GLY A 297 0.77 2.69 4.04
CA GLY A 297 1.38 1.39 4.33
C GLY A 297 0.82 0.30 3.39
N GLY A 298 0.37 -0.81 3.97
CA GLY A 298 -0.11 -1.96 3.20
C GLY A 298 -0.02 -3.28 3.94
N GLY A 299 0.10 -4.39 3.22
CA GLY A 299 0.58 -5.68 3.71
C GLY A 299 2.03 -5.62 4.20
N GLY A 300 2.52 -6.72 4.76
CA GLY A 300 3.83 -6.80 5.41
C GLY A 300 3.67 -7.35 6.81
N TYR A 301 4.02 -8.62 6.96
CA TYR A 301 3.68 -9.44 8.12
C TYR A 301 4.93 -9.88 8.90
N ASP A 302 6.12 -9.73 8.30
CA ASP A 302 7.37 -9.67 9.06
C ASP A 302 7.62 -8.26 9.62
N HIS A 303 6.91 -7.96 10.71
CA HIS A 303 6.93 -6.65 11.36
C HIS A 303 8.23 -6.37 12.14
N TRP A 304 9.05 -7.39 12.42
CA TRP A 304 10.30 -7.24 13.18
C TRP A 304 11.49 -6.91 12.29
N ARG A 305 11.64 -7.64 11.18
CA ARG A 305 12.85 -7.61 10.34
C ARG A 305 12.64 -6.79 9.09
N VAL A 306 11.43 -6.71 8.54
CA VAL A 306 11.20 -6.11 7.21
C VAL A 306 10.52 -4.76 7.32
N VAL A 307 9.29 -4.74 7.83
CA VAL A 307 8.37 -3.58 7.70
C VAL A 307 9.01 -2.27 8.19
N PRO A 308 9.67 -2.21 9.36
CA PRO A 308 10.24 -0.97 9.86
C PRO A 308 11.29 -0.37 8.92
N ARG A 309 12.16 -1.21 8.35
CA ARG A 309 13.19 -0.77 7.42
C ARG A 309 12.57 -0.31 6.10
N ALA A 310 11.64 -1.10 5.54
CA ALA A 310 10.99 -0.80 4.27
C ALA A 310 10.21 0.52 4.31
N TRP A 311 9.37 0.71 5.33
CA TRP A 311 8.56 1.91 5.46
C TRP A 311 9.37 3.15 5.86
N ALA A 312 10.44 3.00 6.62
CA ALA A 312 11.34 4.11 6.91
C ALA A 312 11.99 4.67 5.63
N LEU A 313 12.34 3.83 4.64
CA LEU A 313 12.92 4.27 3.37
C LEU A 313 11.99 5.20 2.57
N ILE A 314 10.67 5.04 2.69
CA ILE A 314 9.69 5.95 2.09
C ILE A 314 9.82 7.35 2.70
N TRP A 315 9.85 7.42 4.04
CA TRP A 315 9.99 8.68 4.77
C TRP A 315 11.33 9.36 4.46
N LEU A 316 12.41 8.59 4.43
CA LEU A 316 13.75 9.09 4.13
C LEU A 316 13.79 9.71 2.73
N GLU A 317 13.21 9.05 1.72
CA GLU A 317 13.15 9.59 0.36
C GLU A 317 12.28 10.86 0.27
N MET A 318 11.12 10.88 0.94
CA MET A 318 10.28 12.09 1.04
C MET A 318 11.01 13.29 1.65
N ASN A 319 12.02 13.06 2.49
CA ASN A 319 12.81 14.11 3.14
C ASN A 319 14.18 14.30 2.49
N ASN A 320 14.43 13.69 1.32
CA ASN A 320 15.70 13.77 0.61
C ASN A 320 16.91 13.28 1.45
N ILE A 321 16.68 12.35 2.37
CA ILE A 321 17.73 11.71 3.18
C ILE A 321 18.20 10.49 2.41
N GLN A 322 19.27 10.65 1.65
CA GLN A 322 19.80 9.64 0.74
C GLN A 322 21.02 8.91 1.33
N ASN A 323 21.39 7.78 0.72
CA ASN A 323 22.60 7.00 1.05
C ASN A 323 22.64 6.41 2.46
N ILE A 324 21.48 6.22 3.10
CA ILE A 324 21.37 5.48 4.35
C ILE A 324 21.81 4.03 4.11
N SER A 325 22.85 3.61 4.82
CA SER A 325 23.43 2.28 4.73
C SER A 325 24.13 1.88 6.02
N GLY A 326 24.40 0.58 6.18
CA GLY A 326 25.11 0.06 7.34
C GLY A 326 24.17 -0.11 8.53
N TYR A 327 24.68 0.13 9.75
CA TYR A 327 23.97 -0.22 10.98
C TYR A 327 22.67 0.57 11.20
N LEU A 328 21.65 -0.13 11.70
CA LEU A 328 20.45 0.51 12.25
C LEU A 328 20.81 1.25 13.55
N PRO A 329 19.98 2.23 13.98
CA PRO A 329 20.16 2.90 15.27
C PRO A 329 20.25 1.89 16.43
N PRO A 330 21.36 1.83 17.18
CA PRO A 330 21.53 0.87 18.27
C PRO A 330 20.43 0.99 19.34
N GLU A 331 19.96 2.22 19.59
CA GLU A 331 18.87 2.48 20.53
C GLU A 331 17.53 1.83 20.14
N TRP A 332 17.31 1.61 18.83
CA TRP A 332 16.11 0.91 18.35
C TRP A 332 16.27 -0.59 18.54
N ILE A 333 17.44 -1.15 18.18
CA ILE A 333 17.75 -2.56 18.41
C ILE A 333 17.63 -2.89 19.90
N ASP A 334 18.23 -2.09 20.78
CA ASP A 334 18.19 -2.30 22.22
C ASP A 334 16.78 -2.24 22.82
N ALA A 335 15.91 -1.38 22.27
CA ALA A 335 14.53 -1.25 22.72
C ALA A 335 13.65 -2.47 22.38
N TRP A 336 13.92 -3.11 21.24
CA TRP A 336 13.04 -4.14 20.67
C TRP A 336 13.58 -5.56 20.72
N LYS A 337 14.91 -5.76 20.84
CA LYS A 337 15.54 -7.10 20.84
C LYS A 337 15.01 -8.05 21.93
N GLY A 338 14.53 -7.51 23.05
CA GLY A 338 13.96 -8.28 24.15
C GLY A 338 12.50 -8.70 23.96
N GLN A 339 11.81 -8.11 22.98
CA GLN A 339 10.41 -8.39 22.65
C GLN A 339 10.26 -9.15 21.32
N ALA A 340 11.24 -9.04 20.43
CA ALA A 340 11.21 -9.65 19.12
C ALA A 340 11.26 -11.19 19.20
N GLU A 341 10.40 -11.84 18.42
CA GLU A 341 10.35 -13.31 18.30
C GLU A 341 11.48 -13.86 17.41
N THR A 342 12.11 -12.99 16.64
CA THR A 342 13.21 -13.29 15.73
C THR A 342 14.38 -12.35 16.00
N GLU A 343 15.59 -12.77 15.60
CA GLU A 343 16.76 -11.88 15.68
C GLU A 343 16.54 -10.66 14.79
N LEU A 344 16.65 -9.47 15.39
CA LEU A 344 16.49 -8.21 14.67
C LEU A 344 17.65 -7.99 13.69
N PRO A 345 17.37 -7.40 12.51
CA PRO A 345 18.44 -7.01 11.60
C PRO A 345 19.34 -5.97 12.26
N LEU A 346 20.64 -6.07 12.01
CA LEU A 346 21.61 -5.08 12.49
C LEU A 346 21.81 -3.95 11.47
N THR A 347 21.45 -4.17 10.21
CA THR A 347 21.73 -3.27 9.09
C THR A 347 20.48 -2.90 8.30
N TRP A 348 20.54 -1.78 7.59
CA TRP A 348 19.53 -1.37 6.62
C TRP A 348 19.41 -2.35 5.45
N GLU A 349 20.54 -2.89 5.00
CA GLU A 349 20.62 -3.89 3.96
C GLU A 349 20.34 -5.30 4.48
N ASP A 350 19.88 -6.15 3.57
CA ASP A 350 19.85 -7.59 3.78
C ASP A 350 21.20 -8.24 3.41
N PRO A 351 21.49 -9.44 3.94
CA PRO A 351 22.67 -10.19 3.55
C PRO A 351 22.57 -10.71 2.11
N ASN A 352 23.67 -10.70 1.34
CA ASN A 352 23.69 -11.11 -0.08
C ASN A 352 23.26 -12.57 -0.39
N ASN A 353 23.07 -13.43 0.62
CA ASN A 353 22.74 -14.85 0.45
C ASN A 353 21.51 -15.24 1.30
N MET A 354 20.45 -14.43 1.28
CA MET A 354 19.21 -14.71 2.04
C MET A 354 18.56 -16.04 1.68
N TYR A 355 18.65 -16.44 0.41
CA TYR A 355 18.02 -17.63 -0.13
C TYR A 355 18.92 -18.30 -1.17
N LYS A 356 18.59 -19.55 -1.50
CA LYS A 356 19.29 -20.31 -2.55
C LYS A 356 18.89 -19.76 -3.93
N PRO A 357 19.80 -19.77 -4.92
CA PRO A 357 19.48 -19.33 -6.28
C PRO A 357 18.22 -20.02 -6.82
N ILE A 358 17.32 -19.22 -7.40
CA ILE A 358 16.06 -19.71 -7.96
C ILE A 358 16.34 -20.41 -9.30
N PRO A 359 16.13 -21.74 -9.44
CA PRO A 359 16.54 -22.48 -10.63
C PRO A 359 15.83 -22.03 -11.92
N ARG A 360 14.63 -21.47 -11.79
CA ARG A 360 13.77 -20.99 -12.89
C ARG A 360 13.83 -19.48 -13.09
N LYS A 361 14.88 -18.80 -12.59
CA LYS A 361 15.04 -17.34 -12.70
C LYS A 361 14.86 -16.84 -14.14
N PRO A 362 15.53 -17.42 -15.17
CA PRO A 362 15.39 -16.93 -16.55
C PRO A 362 13.96 -17.02 -17.09
N GLU A 363 13.24 -18.11 -16.79
CA GLU A 363 11.85 -18.29 -17.24
C GLU A 363 10.88 -17.35 -16.52
N ILE A 364 11.13 -17.07 -15.24
CA ILE A 364 10.35 -16.09 -14.46
C ILE A 364 10.56 -14.68 -15.04
N GLU A 365 11.82 -14.30 -15.30
CA GLU A 365 12.17 -13.00 -15.90
C GLU A 365 11.52 -12.81 -17.27
N GLU A 366 11.62 -13.81 -18.15
CA GLU A 366 10.99 -13.77 -19.48
C GLU A 366 9.47 -13.63 -19.36
N LYS A 367 8.84 -14.40 -18.46
CA LYS A 367 7.39 -14.37 -18.24
C LYS A 367 6.94 -13.01 -17.71
N ASN A 368 7.63 -12.45 -16.73
CA ASN A 368 7.33 -11.12 -16.18
C ASN A 368 7.46 -10.04 -17.26
N ALA A 369 8.52 -10.07 -18.08
CA ALA A 369 8.70 -9.15 -19.20
C ALA A 369 7.56 -9.24 -20.23
N LEU A 370 7.08 -10.46 -20.53
CA LEU A 370 5.92 -10.67 -21.39
C LEU A 370 4.62 -10.15 -20.75
N THR A 371 4.44 -10.31 -19.44
CA THR A 371 3.31 -9.73 -18.70
C THR A 371 3.32 -8.21 -18.80
N VAL A 372 4.46 -7.56 -18.58
CA VAL A 372 4.64 -6.10 -18.73
C VAL A 372 4.32 -5.65 -20.16
N ALA A 373 4.80 -6.39 -21.18
CA ALA A 373 4.49 -6.07 -22.56
C ALA A 373 2.99 -6.14 -22.87
N LYS A 374 2.28 -7.11 -22.28
CA LYS A 374 0.83 -7.27 -22.42
C LYS A 374 0.02 -6.25 -21.63
N SER A 375 0.47 -5.84 -20.44
CA SER A 375 -0.22 -4.80 -19.65
C SER A 375 -0.14 -3.45 -20.35
N LEU A 376 1.00 -3.14 -20.97
CA LEU A 376 1.27 -1.87 -21.67
C LEU A 376 0.85 -1.85 -23.15
N GLU A 377 0.33 -2.97 -23.67
CA GLU A 377 -0.05 -3.12 -25.08
C GLU A 377 -0.98 -1.98 -25.55
N ILE A 378 -1.94 -1.59 -24.70
CA ILE A 378 -2.93 -0.58 -25.05
C ILE A 378 -2.30 0.81 -25.21
N ILE A 379 -1.38 1.19 -24.33
CA ILE A 379 -0.63 2.45 -24.38
C ILE A 379 0.22 2.46 -25.66
N ARG A 380 0.97 1.39 -25.90
CA ARG A 380 1.89 1.27 -27.03
C ARG A 380 1.15 1.25 -28.38
N ASN A 381 -0.04 0.63 -28.45
CA ASN A 381 -0.88 0.65 -29.64
C ASN A 381 -1.51 2.03 -29.90
N ASN A 382 -1.93 2.74 -28.84
CA ASN A 382 -2.45 4.10 -28.98
C ASN A 382 -1.38 5.08 -29.47
N MET A 383 -0.14 4.98 -28.98
CA MET A 383 0.98 5.80 -29.46
C MET A 383 1.32 5.55 -30.93
N LYS A 384 1.26 4.28 -31.39
CA LYS A 384 1.46 3.95 -32.81
C LYS A 384 0.39 4.61 -33.68
N LYS A 385 -0.88 4.62 -33.24
CA LYS A 385 -1.97 5.26 -33.98
C LYS A 385 -1.87 6.79 -34.04
N SER A 386 -1.24 7.45 -33.07
CA SER A 386 -1.03 8.91 -33.11
C SER A 386 0.12 9.37 -34.01
N LEU A 387 0.95 8.45 -34.49
CA LEU A 387 2.09 8.73 -35.39
C LEU A 387 1.72 8.57 -36.88
N TYR A 388 0.53 8.06 -37.17
CA TYR A 388 -0.08 7.98 -38.50
C TYR A 388 -1.31 8.87 -38.56
#